data_AF-A0A1V4I0Q7-F1
#
_entry.id   AF-A0A1V4I0Q7-F1
#
_cell.length_a   1.000
_cell.length_b   1.000
_cell.length_c   1.000
_cell.angle_alpha   90.00
_cell.angle_beta   90.00
_cell.angle_gamma   90.00
#
_symmetry.space_group_name_H-M   'P 1'
#
loop_
_entity.id
_entity.type
_entity.pdbx_description
1 polymer ?
#
loop_
_entity_poly.entity_id
_entity_poly.type
_entity_poly.pdbx_seq_one_letter_code
_entity_poly.pdbx_strand_id
1 'polypeptide(L)'
;MLLSAGGQGQRWRHQRMGSSRARRRCAVEEYALTLNKRALPITLGSFYLAYYAEPAGAVALWSSPENADAASFMADADARCRTTREKLVNANPFLKVLTVGDIKRWADRKMTAVNSLGCV
;
A
#
# COMPACT_ATOMS: atom_id res chain seq x y z
N MET A 1 -23.24 13.26 35.40
CA MET A 1 -23.05 11.83 35.09
C MET A 1 -23.13 11.71 33.57
N LEU A 2 -22.01 11.66 32.82
CA LEU A 2 -21.21 10.47 32.45
C LEU A 2 -22.12 9.28 32.07
N LEU A 3 -22.06 8.72 30.85
CA LEU A 3 -20.88 8.14 30.20
C LEU A 3 -20.82 8.26 28.65
N SER A 4 -19.58 8.31 28.17
CA SER A 4 -19.10 8.15 26.79
C SER A 4 -19.08 6.71 26.28
N ALA A 5 -19.24 6.53 24.95
CA ALA A 5 -18.52 5.60 24.06
C ALA A 5 -19.05 5.87 22.63
N GLY A 6 -18.29 6.13 21.56
CA GLY A 6 -17.00 5.59 21.16
C GLY A 6 -17.21 4.78 19.87
N GLY A 7 -16.83 5.31 18.69
CA GLY A 7 -16.96 4.56 17.44
C GLY A 7 -16.86 5.35 16.13
N GLN A 8 -15.84 6.21 15.96
CA GLN A 8 -15.52 6.76 14.63
C GLN A 8 -14.73 5.74 13.81
N GLY A 9 -15.42 4.72 13.31
CA GLY A 9 -14.99 3.90 12.20
C GLY A 9 -15.89 4.19 11.01
N GLN A 10 -15.30 4.34 9.82
CA GLN A 10 -16.00 4.48 8.53
C GLN A 10 -16.38 5.91 8.10
N ARG A 11 -15.40 6.63 7.52
CA ARG A 11 -15.69 7.70 6.54
C ARG A 11 -14.59 7.82 5.49
N TRP A 12 -14.35 6.72 4.78
CA TRP A 12 -13.58 6.70 3.54
C TRP A 12 -14.35 6.01 2.43
N ARG A 13 -15.62 6.39 2.21
CA ARG A 13 -16.36 6.08 0.99
C ARG A 13 -17.36 7.20 0.75
N HIS A 14 -17.07 8.04 -0.23
CA HIS A 14 -17.97 8.84 -1.07
C HIS A 14 -17.28 10.16 -1.45
N GLN A 15 -16.62 10.16 -2.61
CA GLN A 15 -16.78 11.19 -3.65
C GLN A 15 -15.75 10.97 -4.78
N ARG A 16 -16.18 10.17 -5.77
CA ARG A 16 -15.91 10.27 -7.23
C ARG A 16 -16.18 8.92 -7.87
N MET A 17 -17.46 8.56 -7.99
CA MET A 17 -17.88 7.44 -8.83
C MET A 17 -18.07 7.95 -10.26
N GLY A 18 -16.97 7.87 -11.01
CA GLY A 18 -16.92 7.89 -12.47
C GLY A 18 -15.80 6.94 -12.88
N SER A 19 -16.18 5.80 -13.47
CA SER A 19 -15.32 4.74 -14.02
C SER A 19 -14.10 4.31 -13.18
N SER A 20 -14.34 3.64 -12.05
CA SER A 20 -13.30 3.14 -11.14
C SER A 20 -12.32 2.14 -11.77
N ARG A 21 -12.68 1.47 -12.88
CA ARG A 21 -11.79 0.52 -13.57
C ARG A 21 -10.77 1.21 -14.47
N ALA A 22 -11.19 2.18 -15.28
CA ALA A 22 -10.28 2.91 -16.17
C ALA A 22 -9.23 3.70 -15.39
N ARG A 23 -9.64 4.40 -14.32
CA ARG A 23 -8.70 5.12 -13.43
C ARG A 23 -7.66 4.19 -12.79
N ARG A 24 -8.09 2.99 -12.37
CA ARG A 24 -7.17 1.98 -11.82
C ARG A 24 -6.18 1.48 -12.86
N ARG A 25 -6.63 1.27 -14.11
CA ARG A 25 -5.76 0.85 -15.21
C ARG A 25 -4.68 1.90 -15.52
N CYS A 26 -5.08 3.16 -15.67
CA CYS A 26 -4.13 4.25 -15.90
C CYS A 26 -3.13 4.40 -14.73
N ALA A 27 -3.57 4.24 -13.49
CA ALA A 27 -2.67 4.30 -12.32
C ALA A 27 -1.63 3.17 -12.31
N VAL A 28 -1.99 1.96 -12.77
CA VAL A 28 -1.05 0.83 -12.89
C VAL A 28 -0.02 1.09 -13.98
N GLU A 29 -0.45 1.64 -15.13
CA GLU A 29 0.44 1.99 -16.24
C GLU A 29 1.42 3.10 -15.86
N GLU A 30 0.94 4.18 -15.21
CA GLU A 30 1.76 5.27 -14.69
C GLU A 30 2.77 4.77 -13.65
N TYR A 31 2.36 3.84 -12.79
CA TYR A 31 3.26 3.22 -11.81
C TYR A 31 4.33 2.35 -12.47
N ALA A 32 3.98 1.53 -13.47
CA ALA A 32 4.94 0.74 -14.22
C ALA A 32 6.01 1.61 -14.89
N LEU A 33 5.60 2.74 -15.49
CA LEU A 33 6.52 3.72 -16.07
C LEU A 33 7.44 4.34 -15.00
N THR A 34 6.91 4.61 -13.81
CA THR A 34 7.70 5.17 -12.70
C THR A 34 8.72 4.18 -12.16
N LEU A 35 8.36 2.90 -12.00
CA LEU A 35 9.30 1.86 -11.60
C LEU A 35 10.40 1.67 -12.64
N ASN A 36 10.02 1.59 -13.93
CA ASN A 36 10.96 1.43 -15.03
C ASN A 36 11.98 2.59 -15.07
N LYS A 37 11.50 3.84 -14.96
CA LYS A 37 12.36 5.03 -14.93
C LYS A 37 13.36 5.03 -13.76
N ARG A 38 13.01 4.40 -12.64
CA ARG A 38 13.84 4.31 -11.43
C ARG A 38 14.64 3.02 -11.34
N ALA A 39 14.62 2.18 -12.39
CA ALA A 39 15.22 0.85 -12.40
C ALA A 39 14.80 -0.02 -11.20
N LEU A 40 13.55 0.13 -10.76
CA LEU A 40 12.98 -0.62 -9.65
C LEU A 40 12.28 -1.91 -10.14
N PRO A 41 12.20 -2.97 -9.32
CA PRO A 41 11.59 -4.22 -9.71
C PRO A 41 10.11 -4.08 -10.13
N ILE A 42 9.78 -4.55 -11.33
CA ILE A 42 8.41 -4.69 -11.81
C ILE A 42 7.96 -6.13 -11.55
N THR A 43 7.36 -6.36 -10.38
CA THR A 43 6.83 -7.67 -9.96
C THR A 43 5.34 -7.55 -9.66
N LEU A 44 4.64 -8.68 -9.57
CA LEU A 44 3.25 -8.66 -9.12
C LEU A 44 3.13 -8.05 -7.71
N GLY A 45 4.10 -8.30 -6.82
CA GLY A 45 4.16 -7.68 -5.50
C GLY A 45 4.35 -6.16 -5.56
N SER A 46 5.12 -5.63 -6.52
CA SER A 46 5.27 -4.17 -6.65
C SER A 46 3.96 -3.50 -7.10
N PHE A 47 3.21 -4.11 -8.02
CA PHE A 47 1.86 -3.67 -8.37
C PHE A 47 0.87 -3.78 -7.22
N TYR A 48 0.95 -4.86 -6.43
CA TYR A 48 0.11 -5.03 -5.24
C TYR A 48 0.38 -3.92 -4.20
N LEU A 49 1.65 -3.59 -3.97
CA LEU A 49 2.01 -2.51 -3.06
C LEU A 49 1.57 -1.15 -3.60
N ALA A 50 1.56 -0.90 -4.91
CA ALA A 50 1.01 0.35 -5.44
C ALA A 50 -0.50 0.49 -5.20
N TYR A 51 -1.25 -0.61 -5.20
CA TYR A 51 -2.66 -0.61 -4.82
C TYR A 51 -2.85 -0.38 -3.32
N TYR A 52 -1.99 -0.98 -2.48
CA TYR A 52 -2.13 -0.96 -1.03
C TYR A 52 -1.56 0.32 -0.37
N ALA A 53 -0.39 0.77 -0.82
CA ALA A 53 0.38 1.88 -0.28
C ALA A 53 0.23 3.18 -1.09
N GLU A 54 -0.57 3.16 -2.14
CA GLU A 54 -0.54 4.13 -3.25
C GLU A 54 0.81 4.13 -4.00
N PRO A 55 0.90 4.67 -5.23
CA PRO A 55 2.13 4.63 -6.04
C PRO A 55 3.36 5.21 -5.34
N ALA A 56 3.22 6.33 -4.61
CA ALA A 56 4.33 6.96 -3.90
C ALA A 56 4.87 6.09 -2.75
N GLY A 57 3.98 5.49 -1.95
CA GLY A 57 4.36 4.58 -0.87
C GLY A 57 5.03 3.32 -1.39
N ALA A 58 4.57 2.79 -2.53
CA ALA A 58 5.21 1.64 -3.14
C ALA A 58 6.62 1.97 -3.68
N VAL A 59 6.79 3.11 -4.35
CA VAL A 59 8.13 3.56 -4.78
C VAL A 59 9.06 3.74 -3.59
N ALA A 60 8.57 4.32 -2.48
CA ALA A 60 9.35 4.46 -1.25
C ALA A 60 9.81 3.09 -0.75
N LEU A 61 8.91 2.13 -0.58
CA LEU A 61 9.26 0.77 -0.15
C LEU A 61 10.31 0.11 -1.05
N TRP A 62 10.20 0.22 -2.38
CA TRP A 62 11.17 -0.38 -3.30
C TRP A 62 12.52 0.34 -3.34
N SER A 63 12.55 1.62 -2.97
CA SER A 63 13.78 2.41 -2.90
C SER A 63 14.47 2.33 -1.53
N SER A 64 13.80 1.75 -0.53
CA SER A 64 14.28 1.72 0.86
C SER A 64 15.11 0.47 1.21
N PRO A 65 16.01 0.58 2.23
CA PRO A 65 16.72 -0.56 2.80
C PRO A 65 15.76 -1.62 3.33
N GLU A 66 16.09 -2.90 3.14
CA GLU A 66 15.19 -4.01 3.50
C GLU A 66 14.90 -4.10 5.00
N ASN A 67 15.86 -3.76 5.86
CA ASN A 67 15.72 -3.82 7.31
C ASN A 67 14.95 -2.63 7.91
N ALA A 68 14.62 -1.63 7.08
CA ALA A 68 13.96 -0.44 7.58
C ALA A 68 12.48 -0.71 7.89
N ASP A 69 11.90 0.13 8.73
CA ASP A 69 10.51 0.00 9.11
C ASP A 69 9.56 0.40 7.96
N ALA A 70 8.68 -0.52 7.55
CA ALA A 70 7.83 -0.32 6.38
C ALA A 70 6.79 0.79 6.58
N ALA A 71 6.12 0.83 7.73
CA ALA A 71 5.00 1.75 7.91
C ALA A 71 5.46 3.22 8.06
N SER A 72 6.70 3.47 8.52
CA SER A 72 7.28 4.81 8.53
C SER A 72 7.52 5.31 7.11
N PHE A 73 8.12 4.49 6.25
CA PHE A 73 8.33 4.86 4.84
C PHE A 73 7.03 5.10 4.07
N MET A 74 6.00 4.31 4.35
CA MET A 74 4.67 4.52 3.75
C MET A 74 4.03 5.83 4.23
N ALA A 75 4.23 6.20 5.50
CA ALA A 75 3.74 7.46 6.05
C ALA A 75 4.50 8.67 5.47
N ASP A 76 5.83 8.59 5.41
CA ASP A 76 6.69 9.66 4.88
C ASP A 76 6.44 9.91 3.37
N ALA A 77 6.05 8.86 2.64
CA ALA A 77 5.68 8.97 1.24
C ALA A 77 4.29 9.57 0.99
N ASP A 78 3.45 9.73 2.03
CA ASP A 78 2.16 10.40 1.91
C ASP A 78 2.37 11.91 1.75
N ALA A 79 2.46 12.37 0.50
CA ALA A 79 2.61 13.78 0.16
C ALA A 79 1.51 14.69 0.72
N ARG A 80 0.38 14.14 1.18
CA ARG A 80 -0.71 14.90 1.81
C ARG A 80 -0.61 14.94 3.33
N CYS A 81 0.38 14.27 3.93
CA CYS A 81 0.62 14.15 5.37
C CYS A 81 -0.65 13.76 6.18
N ARG A 82 -1.57 13.00 5.57
CA ARG A 82 -2.83 12.60 6.22
C ARG A 82 -2.66 11.32 7.04
N THR A 83 -1.63 10.57 6.70
CA THR A 83 -1.33 9.23 7.19
C THR A 83 -0.06 9.27 8.04
N THR A 84 -0.13 8.76 9.26
CA THR A 84 1.04 8.59 10.14
C THR A 84 1.35 7.10 10.28
N ARG A 85 2.55 6.78 10.76
CA ARG A 85 2.92 5.41 11.12
C ARG A 85 1.87 4.78 12.04
N GLU A 86 1.47 5.47 13.11
CA GLU A 86 0.49 4.94 14.07
C GLU A 86 -0.87 4.72 13.40
N LYS A 87 -1.31 5.62 12.52
CA LYS A 87 -2.57 5.43 11.79
C LYS A 87 -2.52 4.20 10.88
N LEU A 88 -1.39 3.98 10.18
CA LEU A 88 -1.19 2.79 9.35
C LEU A 88 -1.20 1.51 10.18
N VAL A 89 -0.48 1.50 11.29
CA VAL A 89 -0.39 0.34 12.20
C VAL A 89 -1.74 0.08 12.87
N ASN A 90 -2.47 1.10 13.31
CA ASN A 90 -3.79 0.93 13.90
C ASN A 90 -4.80 0.35 12.91
N ALA A 91 -4.73 0.77 11.64
CA ALA A 91 -5.56 0.22 10.58
C ALA A 91 -5.12 -1.19 10.14
N ASN A 92 -3.81 -1.46 10.21
CA ASN A 92 -3.18 -2.69 9.74
C ASN A 92 -2.16 -3.19 10.77
N PRO A 93 -2.59 -3.86 11.85
CA PRO A 93 -1.72 -4.20 12.99
C PRO A 93 -0.50 -5.04 12.64
N PHE A 94 -0.57 -5.83 11.56
CA PHE A 94 0.56 -6.62 11.09
C PHE A 94 1.77 -5.74 10.71
N LEU A 95 1.55 -4.50 10.27
CA LEU A 95 2.62 -3.56 9.92
C LEU A 95 3.49 -3.15 11.12
N LYS A 96 3.04 -3.40 12.36
CA LYS A 96 3.76 -3.02 13.57
C LYS A 96 5.19 -3.57 13.62
N VAL A 97 5.40 -4.75 13.05
CA VAL A 97 6.66 -5.51 13.13
C VAL A 97 7.31 -5.75 11.77
N LEU A 98 6.68 -5.30 10.67
CA LEU A 98 7.21 -5.59 9.34
C LEU A 98 8.28 -4.59 8.94
N THR A 99 9.39 -5.15 8.48
CA THR A 99 10.39 -4.40 7.72
C THR A 99 9.97 -4.23 6.26
N VAL A 100 10.69 -3.39 5.53
CA VAL A 100 10.54 -3.22 4.08
C VAL A 100 10.76 -4.56 3.34
N GLY A 101 11.72 -5.37 3.77
CA GLY A 101 11.96 -6.70 3.21
C GLY A 101 10.77 -7.64 3.44
N ASP A 102 10.19 -7.60 4.64
CA ASP A 102 9.04 -8.43 4.98
C ASP A 102 7.81 -8.06 4.16
N ILE A 103 7.54 -6.76 3.98
CA ILE A 103 6.35 -6.31 3.24
C ILE A 103 6.46 -6.60 1.74
N LYS A 104 7.67 -6.53 1.16
CA LYS A 104 7.95 -6.97 -0.22
C LYS A 104 7.65 -8.46 -0.40
N ARG A 105 8.23 -9.30 0.45
CA ARG A 105 8.02 -10.77 0.42
C ARG A 105 6.56 -11.14 0.66
N TRP A 106 5.89 -10.43 1.57
CA TRP A 106 4.47 -10.61 1.84
C TRP A 106 3.63 -10.29 0.60
N ALA A 107 3.90 -9.17 -0.08
CA ALA A 107 3.20 -8.78 -1.29
C ALA A 107 3.38 -9.79 -2.44
N ASP A 108 4.61 -10.26 -2.66
CA ASP A 108 4.87 -11.29 -3.67
C ASP A 108 4.13 -12.59 -3.34
N ARG A 109 4.17 -13.06 -2.08
CA ARG A 109 3.41 -14.25 -1.64
C ARG A 109 1.91 -14.09 -1.83
N LYS A 110 1.34 -12.91 -1.56
CA LYS A 110 -0.09 -12.64 -1.78
C LYS A 110 -0.46 -12.82 -3.24
N MET A 111 0.39 -12.37 -4.16
CA MET A 111 0.12 -12.50 -5.59
C MET A 111 0.38 -13.91 -6.12
N THR A 112 1.40 -14.62 -5.61
CA THR A 112 1.61 -16.04 -5.94
C THR A 112 0.46 -16.92 -5.43
N ALA A 113 -0.02 -16.68 -4.21
CA ALA A 113 -1.12 -17.44 -3.62
C ALA A 113 -2.46 -17.20 -4.36
N VAL A 114 -2.70 -15.97 -4.83
CA VAL A 114 -3.85 -15.66 -5.69
C VAL A 114 -3.74 -16.38 -7.03
N ASN A 115 -2.53 -16.47 -7.60
CA ASN A 115 -2.31 -17.18 -8.86
C ASN A 115 -2.42 -18.71 -8.71
N SER A 116 -2.15 -19.27 -7.53
CA SER A 116 -2.28 -20.71 -7.27
C SER A 116 -3.71 -21.14 -6.88
N LEU A 117 -4.58 -20.21 -6.52
CA LEU A 117 -6.00 -20.45 -6.19
C LEU A 117 -6.97 -20.04 -7.32
N GLY A 118 -6.45 -19.48 -8.41
CA GLY A 118 -7.17 -19.26 -9.66
C GLY A 118 -6.87 -20.39 -10.63
N CYS A 119 -7.86 -21.24 -10.89
CA CYS A 119 -7.77 -22.41 -11.76
C CYS A 119 -7.22 -22.12 -13.17
N VAL A 120 -6.50 -23.12 -13.69
CA VAL A 120 -6.35 -23.47 -15.13
C VAL A 120 -7.73 -23.55 -15.80
#